data_AF-A0A663N721-F1
#
_entry.id   AF-A0A663N721-F1
#
_cell.length_a   1.000
_cell.length_b   1.000
_cell.length_c   1.000
_cell.angle_alpha   90.00
_cell.angle_beta   90.00
_cell.angle_gamma   90.00
#
_symmetry.space_group_name_H-M   'P 1'
#
loop_
_entity.id
_entity.type
_entity.pdbx_description
1 polymer ?
#
loop_
_entity_poly.entity_id
_entity_poly.type
_entity_poly.pdbx_seq_one_letter_code
_entity_poly.pdbx_strand_id
1 'polypeptide(L)'
;ALILFGLSNQMVVTFKEENTIAFKHLFLKDYVDGADDSYAVYTQRDLYDRMFYAMEKYLAIPNETIGRYAYVRGESGGNQSALMLCQQYYRKGRIDPANDTFNIDPKIVTDCLGVDPEDPQPLPPELDRSYKNFTLKFHKLINVTIQFKLKAINIQTIINNEIPDCYTFTITVSALAPLPTLG
;
A
#
# COMPACT_ATOMS: atom_id res chain seq x y z
N ALA A 1 29.03 -15.15 -22.15
CA ALA A 1 27.99 -14.11 -22.24
C ALA A 1 26.72 -14.52 -21.50
N LEU A 2 26.01 -15.59 -21.87
CA LEU A 2 24.73 -16.01 -21.25
C LEU A 2 24.78 -16.26 -19.72
N ILE A 3 25.85 -16.86 -19.18
CA ILE A 3 25.93 -17.18 -17.75
C ILE A 3 26.08 -15.91 -16.88
N LEU A 4 26.87 -14.93 -17.34
CA LEU A 4 27.04 -13.63 -16.65
C LEU A 4 25.74 -12.81 -16.67
N PHE A 5 25.03 -12.79 -17.80
CA PHE A 5 23.69 -12.19 -17.88
C PHE A 5 22.68 -12.90 -16.97
N GLY A 6 22.75 -14.24 -16.86
CA GLY A 6 21.91 -15.02 -15.95
C GLY A 6 22.13 -14.67 -14.48
N LEU A 7 23.39 -14.51 -14.05
CA LEU A 7 23.74 -14.15 -12.67
C LEU A 7 23.31 -12.73 -12.30
N SER A 8 23.46 -11.76 -13.21
CA SER A 8 23.00 -10.38 -13.01
C SER A 8 21.46 -10.32 -12.90
N ASN A 9 20.74 -10.98 -13.81
CA ASN A 9 19.28 -11.07 -13.75
C ASN A 9 18.78 -11.76 -12.47
N GLN A 10 19.47 -12.82 -12.02
CA GLN A 10 19.12 -13.52 -10.79
C GLN A 10 19.27 -12.62 -9.56
N MET A 11 20.32 -11.80 -9.48
CA MET A 11 20.48 -10.84 -8.36
C MET A 11 19.35 -9.79 -8.32
N VAL A 12 18.90 -9.30 -9.47
CA VAL A 12 17.77 -8.35 -9.54
C VAL A 12 16.46 -9.01 -9.08
N VAL A 13 16.23 -10.26 -9.50
CA VAL A 13 15.05 -11.04 -9.06
C VAL A 13 15.07 -11.26 -7.56
N THR A 14 16.19 -11.75 -7.01
CA THR A 14 16.35 -11.97 -5.56
C THR A 14 16.13 -10.67 -4.78
N PHE A 15 16.76 -9.58 -5.18
CA PHE A 15 16.59 -8.28 -4.51
C PHE A 15 15.12 -7.83 -4.51
N LYS A 16 14.41 -8.03 -5.63
CA LYS A 16 12.98 -7.72 -5.72
C LYS A 16 12.15 -8.62 -4.80
N GLU A 17 12.42 -9.92 -4.78
CA GLU A 17 11.68 -10.90 -3.97
C GLU A 17 11.88 -10.66 -2.47
N GLU A 18 13.14 -10.47 -2.03
CA GLU A 18 13.48 -10.16 -0.63
C GLU A 18 12.80 -8.88 -0.15
N ASN A 19 12.83 -7.81 -0.95
CA ASN A 19 12.12 -6.56 -0.61
C ASN A 19 10.60 -6.75 -0.60
N THR A 20 10.05 -7.56 -1.51
CA THR A 20 8.61 -7.84 -1.52
C THR A 20 8.17 -8.56 -0.24
N ILE A 21 8.94 -9.55 0.22
CA ILE A 21 8.69 -10.24 1.50
C ILE A 21 8.79 -9.24 2.66
N ALA A 22 9.85 -8.42 2.70
CA ALA A 22 10.01 -7.41 3.74
C ALA A 22 8.83 -6.43 3.78
N PHE A 23 8.34 -5.97 2.62
CA PHE A 23 7.17 -5.07 2.55
C PHE A 23 5.89 -5.73 3.04
N LYS A 24 5.67 -7.03 2.80
CA LYS A 24 4.52 -7.75 3.37
C LYS A 24 4.58 -7.72 4.90
N HIS A 25 5.72 -8.09 5.49
CA HIS A 25 5.91 -8.07 6.94
C HIS A 25 5.83 -6.68 7.56
N LEU A 26 6.24 -5.64 6.83
CA LEU A 26 6.19 -4.26 7.30
C LEU A 26 4.78 -3.66 7.24
N PHE A 27 4.06 -3.84 6.14
CA PHE A 27 2.82 -3.10 5.88
C PHE A 27 1.55 -3.91 6.09
N LEU A 28 1.63 -5.25 6.10
CA LEU A 28 0.49 -6.12 6.40
C LEU A 28 0.56 -6.54 7.87
N LYS A 29 -0.37 -6.04 8.68
CA LYS A 29 -0.46 -6.39 10.10
C LYS A 29 -0.66 -7.89 10.27
N ASP A 30 0.12 -8.50 11.16
CA ASP A 30 0.08 -9.93 11.51
C ASP A 30 0.23 -10.87 10.31
N TYR A 31 0.94 -10.44 9.26
CA TYR A 31 1.25 -11.30 8.11
C TYR A 31 2.15 -12.47 8.50
N VAL A 32 1.87 -13.64 7.91
CA VAL A 32 2.64 -14.87 8.08
C VAL A 32 3.00 -15.41 6.70
N ASP A 33 4.21 -15.94 6.57
CA ASP A 33 4.68 -16.50 5.30
C ASP A 33 3.75 -17.63 4.82
N GLY A 34 3.40 -17.58 3.53
CA GLY A 34 2.48 -18.54 2.91
C GLY A 34 1.00 -18.22 3.11
N ALA A 35 0.64 -17.14 3.81
CA ALA A 35 -0.76 -16.71 3.98
C ALA A 35 -1.30 -15.87 2.82
N ASP A 36 -0.62 -15.81 1.67
CA ASP A 36 -0.97 -14.91 0.57
C ASP A 36 -2.42 -15.08 0.09
N ASP A 37 -2.91 -16.32 0.02
CA ASP A 37 -4.27 -16.64 -0.44
C ASP A 37 -5.32 -16.60 0.68
N SER A 38 -4.90 -16.58 1.94
CA SER A 38 -5.77 -16.65 3.12
C SER A 38 -5.81 -15.37 3.96
N TYR A 39 -4.96 -14.39 3.63
CA TYR A 39 -4.91 -13.11 4.33
C TYR A 39 -6.15 -12.27 4.02
N ALA A 40 -7.15 -12.37 4.88
CA ALA A 40 -8.43 -11.68 4.74
C ALA A 40 -8.82 -10.91 6.01
N VAL A 41 -9.79 -10.02 5.84
CA VAL A 41 -10.39 -9.19 6.90
C VAL A 41 -11.89 -9.37 6.86
N TYR A 42 -12.51 -9.61 8.01
CA TYR A 42 -13.94 -9.94 8.09
C TYR A 42 -14.80 -8.92 8.83
N THR A 43 -14.18 -7.95 9.53
CA THR A 43 -14.91 -6.90 10.26
C THR A 43 -14.52 -5.51 9.79
N GLN A 44 -15.45 -4.56 9.88
CA GLN A 44 -15.20 -3.16 9.54
C GLN A 44 -14.09 -2.56 10.42
N ARG A 45 -14.06 -2.93 11.70
CA ARG A 45 -13.04 -2.46 12.66
C ARG A 45 -11.65 -2.95 12.27
N ASP A 46 -11.52 -4.24 11.94
CA ASP A 46 -10.23 -4.82 11.55
C ASP A 46 -9.73 -4.22 10.24
N LEU A 47 -10.64 -3.84 9.32
CA LEU A 47 -10.25 -3.15 8.09
C LEU A 47 -9.61 -1.79 8.37
N TYR A 48 -10.24 -0.99 9.24
CA TYR A 48 -9.66 0.29 9.67
C TYR A 48 -8.33 0.10 10.39
N ASP A 49 -8.25 -0.87 11.30
CA ASP A 49 -7.03 -1.14 12.06
C ASP A 49 -5.86 -1.52 11.13
N ARG A 50 -6.06 -2.43 10.16
CA ARG A 50 -5.02 -2.78 9.19
C ARG A 50 -4.66 -1.64 8.24
N MET A 51 -5.65 -0.86 7.81
CA MET A 51 -5.43 0.33 6.98
C MET A 51 -4.55 1.35 7.70
N PHE A 52 -4.90 1.70 8.94
CA PHE A 52 -4.14 2.65 9.74
C PHE A 52 -2.77 2.12 10.13
N TYR A 53 -2.65 0.82 10.42
CA TYR A 53 -1.37 0.16 10.65
C TYR A 53 -0.42 0.36 9.46
N ALA A 54 -0.87 0.10 8.23
CA ALA A 54 -0.05 0.28 7.04
C ALA A 54 0.41 1.74 6.86
N MET A 55 -0.45 2.71 7.17
CA MET A 55 -0.12 4.14 7.11
C MET A 55 0.91 4.54 8.18
N GLU A 56 0.71 4.10 9.42
CA GLU A 56 1.65 4.35 10.52
C GLU A 56 3.02 3.75 10.22
N LYS A 57 3.06 2.51 9.68
CA LYS A 57 4.31 1.86 9.26
C LYS A 57 4.98 2.58 8.10
N TYR A 58 4.22 3.09 7.12
CA TYR A 58 4.78 3.91 6.05
C TYR A 58 5.45 5.18 6.60
N LEU A 59 4.80 5.91 7.52
CA LEU A 59 5.36 7.13 8.11
C LEU A 59 6.56 6.86 9.04
N ALA A 60 6.65 5.66 9.61
CA ALA A 60 7.73 5.27 10.51
C ALA A 60 8.96 4.66 9.80
N ILE A 61 8.94 4.52 8.47
CA ILE A 61 10.01 3.84 7.70
C ILE A 61 11.43 4.26 8.11
N PRO A 62 11.78 5.57 8.17
CA PRO A 62 13.14 6.00 8.49
C PRO A 62 13.67 5.51 9.85
N ASN A 63 12.76 5.22 10.79
CA ASN A 63 13.10 4.89 12.17
C ASN A 63 12.93 3.40 12.51
N GLU A 64 12.11 2.66 11.76
CA GLU A 64 11.77 1.27 12.09
C GLU A 64 12.35 0.23 11.13
N THR A 65 12.70 0.58 9.88
CA THR A 65 13.15 -0.41 8.90
C THR A 65 14.65 -0.68 8.96
N ILE A 66 15.04 -1.95 8.81
CA ILE A 66 16.45 -2.35 8.64
C ILE A 66 16.99 -1.89 7.27
N GLY A 67 16.17 -1.97 6.23
CA GLY A 67 16.50 -1.48 4.90
C GLY A 67 16.53 0.05 4.83
N ARG A 68 17.39 0.62 3.98
CA ARG A 68 17.38 2.06 3.69
C ARG A 68 16.43 2.34 2.53
N TYR A 69 15.28 2.91 2.87
CA TYR A 69 14.28 3.34 1.90
C TYR A 69 14.16 4.86 1.90
N ALA A 70 14.00 5.44 0.71
CA ALA A 70 13.68 6.85 0.54
C ALA A 70 12.28 7.01 -0.06
N TYR A 71 11.51 7.96 0.47
CA TYR A 71 10.21 8.31 -0.08
C TYR A 71 10.34 8.92 -1.47
N VAL A 72 9.37 8.62 -2.34
CA VAL A 72 9.19 9.33 -3.60
C VAL A 72 7.96 10.22 -3.47
N ARG A 73 8.18 11.53 -3.40
CA ARG A 73 7.09 12.52 -3.39
C ARG A 73 6.49 12.65 -4.78
N GLY A 74 5.21 12.98 -4.85
CA GLY A 74 4.56 13.30 -6.12
C GLY A 74 5.18 14.54 -6.76
N GLU A 75 4.99 14.70 -8.07
CA GLU A 75 5.56 15.85 -8.79
C GLU A 75 5.02 17.16 -8.21
N SER A 76 5.93 18.11 -7.90
CA SER A 76 5.56 19.44 -7.40
C SER A 76 4.63 20.13 -8.41
N GLY A 77 3.37 20.29 -8.04
CA GLY A 77 2.35 20.96 -8.86
C GLY A 77 1.10 20.12 -9.16
N GLY A 78 1.06 18.83 -8.81
CA GLY A 78 -0.12 17.98 -8.91
C GLY A 78 -0.78 17.67 -7.56
N ASN A 79 -2.04 17.23 -7.56
CA ASN A 79 -2.74 16.61 -6.42
C ASN A 79 -2.13 15.24 -6.04
N GLN A 80 -0.82 15.11 -6.02
CA GLN A 80 -0.10 13.85 -5.84
C GLN A 80 0.78 13.94 -4.61
N SER A 81 0.30 13.38 -3.51
CA SER A 81 1.10 13.14 -2.31
C SER A 81 1.97 11.89 -2.48
N ALA A 82 2.97 11.74 -1.62
CA ALA A 82 3.89 10.60 -1.60
C ALA A 82 3.18 9.26 -1.32
N LEU A 83 2.09 9.30 -0.53
CA LEU A 83 1.16 8.20 -0.33
C LEU A 83 -0.27 8.65 -0.67
N MET A 84 -1.02 7.76 -1.32
CA MET A 84 -2.43 7.94 -1.63
C MET A 84 -3.26 6.83 -0.99
N LEU A 85 -4.20 7.19 -0.12
CA LEU A 85 -5.24 6.31 0.40
C LEU A 85 -6.52 6.54 -0.40
N CYS A 86 -6.95 5.54 -1.17
CA CYS A 86 -8.11 5.63 -2.04
C CYS A 86 -9.17 4.57 -1.68
N GLN A 87 -10.43 4.95 -1.75
CA GLN A 87 -11.56 4.01 -1.75
C GLN A 87 -12.27 4.07 -3.10
N GLN A 88 -12.66 2.91 -3.62
CA GLN A 88 -13.54 2.81 -4.78
C GLN A 88 -14.90 2.28 -4.33
N TYR A 89 -15.97 2.93 -4.78
CA TYR A 89 -17.32 2.56 -4.42
C TYR A 89 -18.33 2.87 -5.54
N TYR A 90 -19.45 2.17 -5.54
CA TYR A 90 -20.54 2.44 -6.48
C TYR A 90 -21.17 3.80 -6.21
N ARG A 91 -21.47 4.58 -7.26
CA ARG A 91 -22.07 5.91 -7.11
C ARG A 91 -23.36 5.85 -6.28
N LYS A 92 -24.21 4.88 -6.57
CA LYS A 92 -25.37 4.46 -5.77
C LYS A 92 -25.23 2.97 -5.47
N GLY A 93 -25.47 2.58 -4.23
CA GLY A 93 -25.40 1.18 -3.80
C GLY A 93 -26.27 0.98 -2.58
N ARG A 94 -27.58 1.05 -2.76
CA ARG A 94 -28.53 0.68 -1.70
C ARG A 94 -28.86 -0.79 -1.89
N ILE A 95 -28.51 -1.60 -0.91
CA ILE A 95 -28.78 -3.04 -0.89
C ILE A 95 -29.49 -3.30 0.44
N ASP A 96 -30.71 -3.84 0.36
CA ASP A 96 -31.51 -4.20 1.53
C ASP A 96 -31.91 -5.67 1.39
N PRO A 97 -31.10 -6.58 1.95
CA PRO A 97 -31.33 -8.02 1.86
C PRO A 97 -32.61 -8.45 2.58
N ALA A 98 -33.06 -7.70 3.60
CA ALA A 98 -34.27 -8.06 4.35
C ALA A 98 -35.54 -7.86 3.53
N ASN A 99 -35.49 -6.98 2.53
CA ASN A 99 -36.61 -6.64 1.64
C ASN A 99 -36.38 -7.11 0.20
N ASP A 100 -35.37 -7.94 -0.07
CA ASP A 100 -34.98 -8.42 -1.41
C ASP A 100 -34.83 -7.29 -2.45
N THR A 101 -34.40 -6.09 -2.03
CA THR A 101 -34.32 -4.92 -2.91
C THR A 101 -32.90 -4.40 -3.04
N PHE A 102 -32.55 -3.97 -4.25
CA PHE A 102 -31.29 -3.29 -4.52
C PHE A 102 -31.48 -2.17 -5.55
N ASN A 103 -30.69 -1.12 -5.41
CA ASN A 103 -30.57 -0.03 -6.37
C ASN A 103 -29.10 0.36 -6.48
N ILE A 104 -28.47 -0.12 -7.54
CA ILE A 104 -27.04 0.03 -7.78
C ILE A 104 -26.85 0.80 -9.09
N ASP A 105 -26.05 1.87 -9.03
CA ASP A 105 -25.51 2.54 -10.20
C ASP A 105 -24.08 1.99 -10.38
N PRO A 106 -23.80 1.24 -11.47
CA PRO A 106 -22.51 0.57 -11.67
C PRO A 106 -21.36 1.56 -11.90
N LYS A 107 -21.63 2.87 -12.02
CA LYS A 107 -20.58 3.88 -12.12
C LYS A 107 -19.73 3.91 -10.85
N ILE A 108 -18.44 3.63 -11.02
CA ILE A 108 -17.44 3.66 -9.94
C ILE A 108 -17.02 5.10 -9.65
N VAL A 109 -17.00 5.46 -8.37
CA VAL A 109 -16.42 6.70 -7.85
C VAL A 109 -15.16 6.34 -7.07
N THR A 110 -14.07 7.05 -7.34
CA THR A 110 -12.82 6.95 -6.59
C THR A 110 -12.67 8.20 -5.73
N ASP A 111 -12.44 8.01 -4.45
CA ASP A 111 -12.21 9.08 -3.47
C ASP A 111 -10.88 8.83 -2.78
N CYS A 112 -9.97 9.80 -2.82
CA CYS A 112 -8.60 9.64 -2.41
C CYS A 112 -8.15 10.75 -1.47
N LEU A 113 -7.37 10.37 -0.47
CA LEU A 113 -6.66 11.24 0.44
C LEU A 113 -5.16 11.10 0.21
N GLY A 114 -4.48 12.23 0.01
CA GLY A 114 -3.03 12.29 -0.05
C GLY A 114 -2.41 12.46 1.33
N VAL A 115 -1.30 11.75 1.59
CA VAL A 115 -0.50 11.90 2.81
C VAL A 115 0.97 11.99 2.43
N ASP A 116 1.64 13.02 2.94
CA ASP A 116 3.06 13.24 2.73
C ASP A 116 3.84 13.02 4.03
N PRO A 117 4.99 12.31 4.00
CA PRO A 117 5.86 12.18 5.15
C PRO A 117 6.55 13.52 5.43
N GLU A 118 6.59 13.91 6.70
CA GLU A 118 7.31 15.09 7.15
C GLU A 118 8.80 14.98 6.80
N ASP A 119 9.42 16.11 6.49
CA ASP A 119 10.88 16.17 6.37
C ASP A 119 11.52 15.93 7.74
N PRO A 120 12.76 15.41 7.80
CA PRO A 120 13.43 14.96 9.04
C PRO A 120 13.81 16.08 10.03
N GLN A 121 13.13 17.23 10.01
CA GLN A 121 13.29 18.27 11.02
C GLN A 121 12.37 18.02 12.22
N PRO A 122 12.81 18.29 13.46
CA PRO A 122 12.00 18.07 14.65
C PRO A 122 10.93 19.16 14.75
N LEU A 123 9.69 18.83 14.40
CA LEU A 123 8.52 19.65 14.69
C LEU A 123 7.52 18.86 15.59
N PRO A 124 6.63 19.57 16.31
CA PRO A 124 5.87 19.00 17.43
C PRO A 124 4.97 17.81 17.06
N PRO A 125 4.57 16.95 18.03
CA PRO A 125 3.97 15.63 17.80
C PRO A 125 2.53 15.64 17.27
N GLU A 126 1.99 16.79 16.89
CA GLU A 126 0.63 16.92 16.37
C GLU A 126 0.66 16.75 14.86
N LEU A 127 1.06 15.54 14.45
CA LEU A 127 0.84 15.00 13.12
C LEU A 127 -0.61 15.32 12.74
N ASP A 128 -0.82 15.97 11.60
CA ASP A 128 -2.16 16.14 11.03
C ASP A 128 -2.66 14.75 10.62
N ARG A 129 -3.19 14.02 11.61
CA ARG A 129 -3.83 12.70 11.50
C ARG A 129 -5.17 12.84 10.78
N SER A 130 -5.28 13.75 9.81
CA SER A 130 -6.43 13.94 8.94
C SER A 130 -6.84 12.62 8.27
N TYR A 131 -5.88 11.73 8.01
CA TYR A 131 -6.14 10.38 7.51
C TYR A 131 -6.96 9.51 8.46
N LYS A 132 -6.92 9.74 9.78
CA LYS A 132 -7.77 9.02 10.74
C LYS A 132 -9.24 9.40 10.63
N ASN A 133 -9.56 10.51 9.98
CA ASN A 133 -10.94 10.92 9.69
C ASN A 133 -11.49 10.32 8.39
N PHE A 134 -10.69 9.51 7.67
CA PHE A 134 -11.12 8.89 6.42
C PHE A 134 -12.23 7.86 6.68
N THR A 135 -13.42 8.11 6.14
CA THR A 135 -14.61 7.27 6.38
C THR A 135 -14.93 6.41 5.15
N LEU A 136 -14.94 5.09 5.34
CA LEU A 136 -15.25 4.11 4.31
C LEU A 136 -16.76 3.90 4.12
N LYS A 137 -17.19 3.84 2.86
CA LYS A 137 -18.61 3.63 2.50
C LYS A 137 -18.95 2.15 2.34
N PHE A 138 -18.83 1.37 3.41
CA PHE A 138 -18.96 -0.11 3.40
C PHE A 138 -20.15 -0.67 2.61
N HIS A 139 -21.33 -0.05 2.72
CA HIS A 139 -22.56 -0.49 2.03
C HIS A 139 -22.46 -0.50 0.49
N LYS A 140 -21.47 0.18 -0.08
CA LYS A 140 -21.26 0.30 -1.52
C LYS A 140 -19.79 0.25 -1.92
N LEU A 141 -18.93 -0.18 -0.99
CA LEU A 141 -17.48 -0.24 -1.15
C LEU A 141 -17.11 -1.39 -2.09
N ILE A 142 -16.15 -1.15 -2.98
CA ILE A 142 -15.57 -2.15 -3.88
C ILE A 142 -14.20 -2.55 -3.33
N ASN A 143 -13.34 -1.55 -3.09
CA ASN A 143 -12.02 -1.78 -2.51
C ASN A 143 -11.50 -0.53 -1.80
N VAL A 144 -10.44 -0.74 -1.02
CA VAL A 144 -9.57 0.29 -0.47
C VAL A 144 -8.16 -0.01 -0.93
N THR A 145 -7.41 1.02 -1.30
CA THR A 145 -6.03 0.91 -1.76
C THR A 145 -5.16 1.96 -1.09
N ILE A 146 -3.97 1.56 -0.67
CA ILE A 146 -2.91 2.45 -0.22
C ILE A 146 -1.77 2.30 -1.22
N GLN A 147 -1.43 3.39 -1.90
CA GLN A 147 -0.44 3.41 -2.96
C GLN A 147 0.68 4.39 -2.63
N PHE A 148 1.92 3.93 -2.74
CA PHE A 148 3.10 4.76 -2.53
C PHE A 148 4.31 4.18 -3.26
N LYS A 149 5.38 4.97 -3.32
CA LYS A 149 6.65 4.57 -3.95
C LYS A 149 7.81 4.71 -2.97
N LEU A 150 8.69 3.72 -2.97
CA LEU A 150 9.94 3.71 -2.18
C LEU A 150 11.14 3.47 -3.09
N LYS A 151 12.21 4.22 -2.87
CA LYS A 151 13.51 3.98 -3.50
C LYS A 151 14.42 3.20 -2.59
N ALA A 152 15.16 2.25 -3.14
CA ALA A 152 16.22 1.53 -2.45
C ALA A 152 17.41 1.32 -3.40
N ILE A 153 18.59 1.16 -2.82
CA ILE A 153 19.83 0.90 -3.57
C ILE A 153 20.22 -0.56 -3.35
N ASN A 154 20.41 -1.32 -4.43
CA ASN A 154 20.90 -2.69 -4.33
C ASN A 154 22.42 -2.71 -4.17
N ILE A 155 22.88 -2.75 -2.92
CA ILE A 155 24.31 -2.79 -2.58
C ILE A 155 24.95 -4.17 -2.78
N GLN A 156 24.17 -5.24 -3.02
CA GLN A 156 24.73 -6.59 -3.23
C GLN A 156 25.59 -6.66 -4.50
N THR A 157 25.32 -5.78 -5.48
CA THR A 157 26.09 -5.62 -6.74
C THR A 157 27.56 -5.23 -6.51
N ILE A 158 27.88 -4.56 -5.39
CA ILE A 158 29.27 -4.17 -5.04
C ILE A 158 30.16 -5.40 -4.86
N ILE A 159 29.59 -6.52 -4.40
CA ILE A 159 30.33 -7.80 -4.22
C ILE A 159 30.93 -8.26 -5.55
N ASN A 160 30.29 -7.90 -6.67
CA ASN A 160 30.74 -8.24 -8.02
C ASN A 160 31.48 -7.08 -8.71
N ASN A 161 31.93 -6.07 -7.96
CA ASN A 161 32.57 -4.85 -8.48
C ASN A 161 31.70 -4.05 -9.48
N GLU A 162 30.37 -4.19 -9.39
CA GLU A 162 29.42 -3.43 -10.19
C GLU A 162 28.93 -2.18 -9.45
N ILE A 163 28.51 -1.15 -10.19
CA ILE A 163 27.92 0.06 -9.62
C ILE A 163 26.52 -0.28 -9.08
N PRO A 164 26.16 0.13 -7.85
CA PRO A 164 24.84 -0.13 -7.30
C PRO A 164 23.71 0.48 -8.13
N ASP A 165 22.73 -0.36 -8.44
CA ASP A 165 21.49 0.09 -9.06
C ASP A 165 20.52 0.67 -8.03
N CYS A 166 19.89 1.79 -8.39
CA CYS A 166 18.81 2.39 -7.62
C CYS A 166 17.46 1.92 -8.18
N TYR A 167 16.68 1.21 -7.36
CA TYR A 167 15.36 0.73 -7.71
C TYR A 167 14.28 1.61 -7.10
N THR A 168 13.17 1.75 -7.83
CA THR A 168 11.93 2.36 -7.30
C THR A 168 10.85 1.28 -7.27
N PHE A 169 10.41 0.94 -6.06
CA PHE A 169 9.29 0.04 -5.83
C PHE A 169 7.99 0.85 -5.82
N THR A 170 7.02 0.42 -6.61
CA THR A 170 5.64 0.91 -6.51
C THR A 170 4.85 -0.11 -5.71
N ILE A 171 4.48 0.26 -4.48
CA ILE A 171 3.77 -0.61 -3.55
C ILE A 171 2.29 -0.24 -3.55
N THR A 172 1.43 -1.26 -3.64
CA THR A 172 -0.02 -1.12 -3.51
C THR A 172 -0.50 -2.15 -2.48
N VAL A 173 -0.98 -1.66 -1.34
CA VAL A 173 -1.70 -2.49 -0.37
C VAL A 173 -3.19 -2.35 -0.68
N SER A 174 -3.89 -3.46 -0.88
CA SER A 174 -5.31 -3.45 -1.24
C SER A 174 -6.14 -4.33 -0.32
N ALA A 175 -7.35 -3.88 -0.04
CA ALA A 175 -8.39 -4.67 0.61
C ALA A 175 -9.63 -4.67 -0.29
N LEU A 176 -10.02 -5.85 -0.74
CA LEU A 176 -11.22 -6.04 -1.56
C LEU A 176 -12.41 -6.25 -0.64
N ALA A 177 -13.50 -5.52 -0.88
CA ALA A 177 -14.75 -5.82 -0.23
C ALA A 177 -15.32 -7.11 -0.86
N PRO A 178 -15.88 -8.04 -0.07
CA PRO A 178 -16.66 -9.14 -0.63
C PRO A 178 -17.83 -8.51 -1.40
N LEU A 179 -17.79 -8.59 -2.72
CA LEU A 179 -18.93 -8.19 -3.53
C LEU A 179 -20.12 -9.08 -3.12
N PRO A 180 -21.31 -8.53 -2.89
CA PRO A 180 -22.51 -9.35 -2.83
C PRO A 180 -22.60 -10.04 -4.19
N THR A 181 -22.29 -11.33 -4.23
CA THR A 181 -22.53 -12.16 -5.40
C THR A 181 -24.04 -12.15 -5.62
N LEU A 182 -24.51 -11.44 -6.65
CA LEU A 182 -25.85 -11.66 -7.18
C LEU A 182 -25.86 -13.09 -7.75
N GLY A 183 -26.31 -14.04 -6.93
CA GLY A 183 -26.79 -15.34 -7.37
C GLY A 183 -28.25 -15.27 -7.76
#